data_AF-A0A1M6GWK0-F1
#
_entry.id   AF-A0A1M6GWK0-F1
#
_cell.length_a   1.000
_cell.length_b   1.000
_cell.length_c   1.000
_cell.angle_alpha   90.00
_cell.angle_beta   90.00
_cell.angle_gamma   90.00
#
_symmetry.space_group_name_H-M   'P 1'
#
loop_
_entity.id
_entity.type
_entity.pdbx_description
1 polymer ?
#
loop_
_entity_poly.entity_id
_entity_poly.type
_entity_poly.pdbx_seq_one_letter_code
_entity_poly.pdbx_strand_id
1 'polypeptide(L)'
;MRFILTLIVTILLMAALIALDIAKPLGAHPWWSQKTLMIGAPIGLILGALSARVIAPLPRTVLFALFTLAAFGITKYGQTQFAASYAEDTLAGKLWYFGWIGIAVMAAAMCFSLVQLTLRKAA
;
A
#
# COMPACT_ATOMS: atom_id res chain seq x y z
N MET A 1 -20.11 -6.04 13.82
CA MET A 1 -20.21 -4.66 13.30
C MET A 1 -18.84 -3.98 13.10
N ARG A 2 -17.96 -3.91 14.12
CA ARG A 2 -16.66 -3.19 13.99
C ARG A 2 -15.76 -3.68 12.84
N PHE A 3 -15.74 -4.98 12.56
CA PHE A 3 -14.96 -5.55 11.45
C PHE A 3 -15.49 -5.11 10.07
N ILE A 4 -16.81 -5.17 9.86
CA ILE A 4 -17.46 -4.71 8.64
C ILE A 4 -17.22 -3.21 8.44
N LEU A 5 -17.35 -2.41 9.51
CA LEU A 5 -17.05 -0.99 9.47
C LEU A 5 -15.58 -0.73 9.10
N THR A 6 -14.65 -1.53 9.64
CA THR A 6 -13.23 -1.45 9.28
C THR A 6 -13.02 -1.70 7.78
N LEU A 7 -13.66 -2.73 7.23
CA LEU A 7 -13.59 -3.03 5.80
C LEU A 7 -14.13 -1.87 4.97
N ILE A 8 -15.33 -1.38 5.27
CA ILE A 8 -15.99 -0.29 4.53
C ILE A 8 -15.11 0.97 4.53
N VAL A 9 -14.65 1.41 5.70
CA VAL A 9 -13.82 2.62 5.81
C VAL A 9 -12.50 2.44 5.06
N THR A 10 -11.88 1.27 5.14
CA THR A 10 -10.63 1.00 4.40
C THR A 10 -10.84 0.99 2.90
N ILE A 11 -11.94 0.38 2.42
CA ILE A 11 -12.29 0.35 0.99
C ILE A 11 -12.52 1.77 0.48
N LEU A 12 -13.29 2.59 1.20
CA LEU A 12 -13.55 3.98 0.83
C LEU A 12 -12.27 4.82 0.82
N LEU A 13 -11.40 4.62 1.80
CA LEU A 13 -10.10 5.31 1.85
C LEU A 13 -9.23 4.93 0.65
N MET A 14 -9.07 3.64 0.36
CA MET A 14 -8.27 3.19 -0.79
C MET A 14 -8.89 3.64 -2.13
N ALA A 15 -10.22 3.61 -2.25
CA ALA A 15 -10.92 4.11 -3.43
C ALA A 15 -10.67 5.61 -3.64
N ALA A 16 -10.68 6.42 -2.57
CA ALA A 16 -10.34 7.83 -2.64
C ALA A 16 -8.89 8.05 -3.09
N LEU A 17 -7.92 7.29 -2.56
CA LEU A 17 -6.51 7.38 -2.97
C LEU A 17 -6.30 7.01 -4.45
N ILE A 18 -7.05 6.02 -4.96
CA ILE A 18 -7.05 5.63 -6.37
C ILE A 18 -7.68 6.73 -7.25
N ALA A 19 -8.83 7.26 -6.85
CA ALA A 19 -9.55 8.29 -7.59
C ALA A 19 -8.74 9.59 -7.70
N LEU A 20 -7.98 9.94 -6.65
CA LEU A 20 -7.09 11.10 -6.60
C LEU A 20 -5.73 10.85 -7.28
N ASP A 21 -5.49 9.65 -7.79
CA ASP A 21 -4.24 9.24 -8.46
C ASP A 21 -2.98 9.57 -7.63
N ILE A 22 -3.05 9.39 -6.29
CA ILE A 22 -2.01 9.88 -5.35
C ILE A 22 -0.62 9.27 -5.61
N ALA A 23 -0.56 8.10 -6.24
CA ALA A 23 0.69 7.45 -6.57
C ALA A 23 1.49 8.20 -7.65
N LYS A 24 0.81 8.88 -8.60
CA LYS A 24 1.45 9.65 -9.67
C LYS A 24 2.34 10.77 -9.14
N PRO A 25 1.86 11.73 -8.30
CA PRO A 25 2.72 12.77 -7.75
C PRO A 25 3.82 12.22 -6.83
N LEU A 26 3.63 11.02 -6.28
CA LEU A 26 4.65 10.34 -5.46
C LEU A 26 5.68 9.58 -6.31
N GLY A 27 5.58 9.61 -7.65
CA GLY A 27 6.57 9.06 -8.58
C GLY A 27 6.19 7.71 -9.20
N ALA A 28 4.92 7.31 -9.17
CA ALA A 28 4.43 6.24 -10.02
C ALA A 28 4.36 6.71 -11.47
N HIS A 29 4.62 5.79 -12.40
CA HIS A 29 4.55 6.12 -13.81
C HIS A 29 3.09 6.40 -14.23
N PRO A 30 2.83 7.42 -15.06
CA PRO A 30 1.47 7.84 -15.42
C PRO A 30 0.58 6.73 -15.98
N TRP A 31 1.13 5.82 -16.79
CA TRP A 31 0.35 4.77 -17.46
C TRP A 31 -0.17 3.65 -16.53
N TRP A 32 0.43 3.49 -15.36
CA TRP A 32 0.10 2.39 -14.44
C TRP A 32 -0.07 2.81 -12.97
N SER A 33 0.02 4.10 -12.68
CA SER A 33 -0.21 4.67 -11.34
C SER A 33 -1.46 4.13 -10.66
N GLN A 34 -2.65 4.35 -11.23
CA GLN A 34 -3.90 3.84 -10.65
C GLN A 34 -3.96 2.30 -10.64
N LYS A 35 -3.46 1.64 -11.69
CA LYS A 35 -3.50 0.17 -11.82
C LYS A 35 -2.75 -0.52 -10.68
N THR A 36 -1.60 0.00 -10.26
CA THR A 36 -0.84 -0.58 -9.15
C THR A 36 -1.60 -0.55 -7.84
N LEU A 37 -2.29 0.55 -7.56
CA LEU A 37 -3.14 0.67 -6.37
C LEU A 37 -4.36 -0.25 -6.47
N MET A 38 -5.00 -0.33 -7.65
CA MET A 38 -6.11 -1.26 -7.88
C MET A 38 -5.72 -2.73 -7.69
N ILE A 39 -4.49 -3.11 -7.99
CA ILE A 39 -3.96 -4.47 -7.76
C ILE A 39 -3.59 -4.66 -6.29
N GLY A 40 -2.82 -3.73 -5.71
CA GLY A 40 -2.28 -3.90 -4.36
C GLY A 40 -3.33 -3.74 -3.26
N ALA A 41 -4.28 -2.81 -3.42
CA ALA A 41 -5.31 -2.55 -2.40
C ALA A 41 -6.13 -3.77 -1.98
N PRO A 42 -6.72 -4.58 -2.90
CA PRO A 42 -7.46 -5.78 -2.51
C PRO A 42 -6.58 -6.82 -1.82
N ILE A 43 -5.34 -7.01 -2.28
CA ILE A 43 -4.38 -7.93 -1.64
C ILE A 43 -4.05 -7.45 -0.21
N GLY A 44 -3.78 -6.16 -0.05
CA GLY A 44 -3.49 -5.55 1.25
C GLY A 44 -4.67 -5.59 2.20
N LEU A 45 -5.90 -5.44 1.70
CA LEU A 45 -7.11 -5.59 2.50
C LEU A 45 -7.26 -7.03 3.03
N ILE A 46 -7.03 -8.03 2.18
CA ILE A 46 -7.03 -9.44 2.57
C ILE A 46 -5.92 -9.69 3.62
N LEU A 47 -4.72 -9.19 3.38
CA LEU A 47 -3.59 -9.33 4.31
C LEU A 47 -3.89 -8.68 5.66
N GLY A 48 -4.45 -7.47 5.68
CA GLY A 48 -4.88 -6.79 6.91
C GLY A 48 -5.95 -7.55 7.66
N ALA A 49 -6.94 -8.10 6.95
CA ALA A 49 -8.02 -8.90 7.53
C ALA A 49 -7.52 -10.22 8.14
N LEU A 50 -6.63 -10.94 7.44
CA LEU A 50 -6.05 -12.21 7.90
C LEU A 50 -5.12 -12.00 9.09
N SER A 51 -4.20 -11.04 8.99
CA SER A 51 -3.27 -10.72 10.08
C SER A 51 -4.00 -10.23 11.33
N ALA A 52 -5.21 -9.67 11.20
CA ALA A 52 -6.02 -9.30 12.35
C ALA A 52 -6.58 -10.44 13.19
N ARG A 53 -6.48 -11.68 12.72
CA ARG A 53 -6.83 -12.88 13.49
C ARG A 53 -5.73 -13.33 14.43
N VAL A 54 -4.48 -12.89 14.19
CA VAL A 54 -3.28 -13.44 14.84
C VAL A 54 -2.37 -12.39 15.45
N ILE A 55 -2.41 -11.13 14.99
CA ILE A 55 -1.54 -10.05 15.47
C ILE A 55 -2.39 -8.90 16.01
N ALA A 56 -2.03 -8.43 17.22
CA ALA A 56 -2.63 -7.27 17.87
C ALA A 56 -2.51 -6.00 17.01
N PRO A 57 -3.48 -5.06 17.10
CA PRO A 57 -3.61 -3.97 16.13
C PRO A 57 -2.42 -3.00 16.13
N LEU A 58 -1.84 -2.67 17.28
CA LEU A 58 -0.69 -1.75 17.35
C LEU A 58 0.58 -2.31 16.68
N PRO A 59 1.13 -3.47 17.08
CA PRO A 59 2.34 -4.01 16.44
C PRO A 59 2.12 -4.32 14.96
N ARG A 60 0.91 -4.77 14.58
CA ARG A 60 0.54 -4.98 13.18
C ARG A 60 0.58 -3.69 12.36
N THR A 61 0.06 -2.59 12.90
CA THR A 61 0.13 -1.27 12.25
C THR A 61 1.58 -0.82 12.07
N VAL A 62 2.41 -0.95 13.11
CA VAL A 62 3.84 -0.58 13.05
C VAL A 62 4.55 -1.42 11.99
N LEU A 63 4.30 -2.73 11.96
CA LEU A 63 4.90 -3.64 10.97
C LEU A 63 4.54 -3.24 9.54
N PHE A 64 3.26 -3.00 9.25
CA PHE A 64 2.85 -2.58 7.91
C PHE A 64 3.40 -1.20 7.53
N ALA A 65 3.48 -0.26 8.48
CA ALA A 65 4.10 1.04 8.23
C ALA A 65 5.58 0.90 7.84
N LEU A 66 6.35 0.07 8.56
CA LEU A 66 7.75 -0.22 8.25
C LEU A 66 7.90 -0.86 6.87
N PHE A 67 7.03 -1.82 6.52
CA PHE A 67 7.07 -2.44 5.19
C PHE A 67 6.62 -1.51 4.07
N THR A 68 5.67 -0.60 4.30
CA THR A 68 5.33 0.46 3.35
C THR A 68 6.55 1.36 3.07
N LEU A 69 7.27 1.77 4.12
CA LEU A 69 8.48 2.59 3.97
C LEU A 69 9.60 1.85 3.25
N ALA A 70 9.84 0.58 3.59
CA ALA A 70 10.82 -0.25 2.91
C ALA A 70 10.48 -0.45 1.42
N ALA A 71 9.21 -0.74 1.11
CA ALA A 71 8.73 -0.85 -0.26
C ALA A 71 8.90 0.48 -1.02
N PHE A 72 8.62 1.62 -0.38
CA PHE A 72 8.84 2.94 -0.96
C PHE A 72 10.31 3.19 -1.30
N GLY A 73 11.23 2.85 -0.39
CA GLY A 73 12.67 2.95 -0.63
C GLY A 73 13.13 2.12 -1.82
N ILE A 74 12.71 0.85 -1.90
CA ILE A 74 13.03 -0.04 -3.03
C ILE A 74 12.45 0.49 -4.35
N THR A 75 11.21 0.96 -4.31
CA THR A 75 10.52 1.54 -5.48
C THR A 75 11.24 2.77 -5.99
N LYS A 76 11.70 3.64 -5.09
CA LYS A 76 12.45 4.85 -5.43
C LYS A 76 13.82 4.53 -5.99
N TYR A 77 14.52 3.57 -5.40
CA TYR A 77 15.76 3.06 -5.98
C TYR A 77 15.54 2.56 -7.40
N GLY A 78 14.57 1.67 -7.62
CA GLY A 78 14.21 1.16 -8.95
C GLY A 78 13.87 2.27 -9.94
N GLN A 79 13.06 3.25 -9.53
CA GLN A 79 12.73 4.41 -10.37
C GLN A 79 14.00 5.16 -10.82
N THR A 80 14.90 5.46 -9.88
CA THR A 80 16.10 6.26 -10.16
C THR A 80 17.08 5.52 -11.07
N GLN A 81 17.32 4.22 -10.81
CA GLN A 81 18.22 3.41 -11.63
C GLN A 81 17.66 3.18 -13.04
N PHE A 82 16.35 2.94 -13.14
CA PHE A 82 15.69 2.78 -14.43
C PHE A 82 15.84 4.05 -15.29
N ALA A 83 15.61 5.23 -14.69
CA ALA A 83 15.82 6.50 -15.39
C ALA A 83 17.29 6.76 -15.75
N ALA A 84 18.23 6.48 -14.83
CA ALA A 84 19.67 6.67 -15.06
C ALA A 84 20.22 5.75 -16.16
N SER A 85 19.64 4.56 -16.30
CA SER A 85 19.98 3.60 -17.35
C SER A 85 19.29 3.87 -18.69
N TYR A 86 18.56 4.99 -18.86
CA TYR A 86 17.74 5.26 -20.04
C TYR A 86 16.76 4.11 -20.36
N ALA A 87 16.17 3.52 -19.32
CA ALA A 87 15.25 2.39 -19.38
C ALA A 87 15.87 1.03 -19.79
N GLU A 88 17.20 0.90 -19.80
CA GLU A 88 17.88 -0.37 -20.11
C GLU A 88 17.94 -1.34 -18.91
N ASP A 89 17.98 -0.83 -17.68
CA ASP A 89 17.99 -1.68 -16.48
C ASP A 89 16.59 -2.25 -16.19
N THR A 90 16.30 -3.40 -16.80
CA THR A 90 15.01 -4.08 -16.62
C THR A 90 14.72 -4.50 -15.17
N LEU A 91 15.75 -4.76 -14.35
CA LEU A 91 15.55 -5.09 -12.94
C LEU A 91 15.07 -3.87 -12.17
N ALA A 92 15.70 -2.70 -12.38
CA ALA A 92 15.26 -1.44 -11.82
C ALA A 92 13.82 -1.09 -12.22
N GLY A 93 13.47 -1.31 -13.50
CA GLY A 93 12.09 -1.15 -13.98
C GLY A 93 11.10 -2.05 -13.26
N LYS A 94 11.45 -3.31 -13.00
CA LYS A 94 10.63 -4.24 -12.20
C LYS A 94 10.52 -3.82 -10.74
N LEU A 95 11.59 -3.35 -10.11
CA LEU A 95 11.56 -2.83 -8.75
C LEU A 95 10.66 -1.60 -8.63
N TRP A 96 10.66 -0.72 -9.63
CA TRP A 96 9.70 0.38 -9.71
C TRP A 96 8.27 -0.16 -9.87
N TYR A 97 8.03 -1.07 -10.81
CA TYR A 97 6.70 -1.62 -11.11
C TYR A 97 6.06 -2.36 -9.95
N PHE A 98 6.69 -3.47 -9.54
CA PHE A 98 6.20 -4.29 -8.46
C PHE A 98 6.33 -3.59 -7.11
N GLY A 99 7.26 -2.63 -6.98
CA GLY A 99 7.39 -1.79 -5.81
C GLY A 99 6.12 -0.97 -5.53
N TRP A 100 5.52 -0.33 -6.54
CA TRP A 100 4.24 0.39 -6.36
C TRP A 100 3.07 -0.53 -6.00
N ILE A 101 3.03 -1.75 -6.54
CA ILE A 101 2.06 -2.76 -6.09
C ILE A 101 2.32 -3.08 -4.62
N GLY A 102 3.57 -3.33 -4.23
CA GLY A 102 3.97 -3.61 -2.85
C GLY A 102 3.62 -2.49 -1.87
N ILE A 103 3.85 -1.22 -2.24
CA ILE A 103 3.43 -0.04 -1.48
C ILE A 103 1.92 -0.09 -1.26
N ALA A 104 1.14 -0.32 -2.31
CA ALA A 104 -0.32 -0.37 -2.21
C ALA A 104 -0.82 -1.53 -1.33
N VAL A 105 -0.19 -2.71 -1.39
CA VAL A 105 -0.48 -3.84 -0.50
C VAL A 105 -0.25 -3.43 0.96
N MET A 106 0.95 -2.93 1.28
CA MET A 106 1.31 -2.62 2.66
C MET A 106 0.52 -1.42 3.20
N ALA A 107 0.28 -0.40 2.36
CA ALA A 107 -0.51 0.77 2.73
C ALA A 107 -1.98 0.40 3.00
N ALA A 108 -2.60 -0.45 2.18
CA ALA A 108 -3.97 -0.90 2.44
C ALA A 108 -4.07 -1.75 3.71
N ALA A 109 -3.10 -2.64 3.95
CA ALA A 109 -3.03 -3.43 5.18
C ALA A 109 -2.80 -2.54 6.43
N MET A 110 -1.96 -1.52 6.30
CA MET A 110 -1.73 -0.49 7.33
C MET A 110 -3.02 0.29 7.61
N CYS A 111 -3.72 0.75 6.57
CA CYS A 111 -5.00 1.48 6.69
C CYS A 111 -6.04 0.64 7.41
N PHE A 112 -6.21 -0.63 7.01
CA PHE A 112 -7.09 -1.57 7.71
C PHE A 112 -6.73 -1.67 9.20
N SER A 113 -5.44 -1.81 9.50
CA SER A 113 -4.96 -1.95 10.86
C SER A 113 -5.17 -0.69 11.71
N LEU A 114 -4.93 0.49 11.13
CA LEU A 114 -5.17 1.79 11.75
C LEU A 114 -6.64 2.02 12.04
N VAL A 115 -7.52 1.79 11.07
CA VAL A 115 -8.97 1.93 11.25
C VAL A 115 -9.46 1.00 12.36
N GLN A 116 -9.00 -0.26 12.36
CA GLN A 116 -9.36 -1.19 13.42
C GLN A 116 -8.85 -0.73 14.80
N LEU A 117 -7.63 -0.21 14.88
CA LEU A 117 -7.05 0.31 16.12
C LEU A 117 -7.87 1.48 16.66
N THR A 118 -8.25 2.43 15.80
CA THR A 118 -9.04 3.61 16.17
C THR A 118 -10.43 3.22 16.66
N LEU A 119 -11.13 2.34 15.93
CA LEU A 119 -12.45 1.84 16.33
C LEU A 119 -12.45 0.99 17.61
N ARG A 120 -11.29 0.42 17.98
CA ARG A 120 -11.13 -0.29 19.27
C ARG A 120 -10.89 0.66 20.44
N LYS A 121 -10.23 1.80 20.22
CA LYS A 121 -9.98 2.80 21.28
C LYS A 121 -11.20 3.67 21.59
N ALA A 122 -12.09 3.87 20.62
CA ALA A 122 -13.26 4.75 20.75
C ALA A 122 -14.44 4.15 21.53
N ALA A 123 -14.31 2.94 22.08
CA ALA A 123 -15.39 2.20 22.72
C ALA A 123 -14.86 1.34 23.86
#